data_AF-A0A371G136-F1
#
_entry.id   AF-A0A371G136-F1
#
_cell.length_a   1.000
_cell.length_b   1.000
_cell.length_c   1.000
_cell.angle_alpha   90.00
_cell.angle_beta   90.00
_cell.angle_gamma   90.00
#
_symmetry.space_group_name_H-M   'P 1'
#
loop_
_entity.id
_entity.type
_entity.pdbx_description
1 polymer ?
#
loop_
_entity_poly.entity_id
_entity_poly.type
_entity_poly.pdbx_seq_one_letter_code
_entity_poly.pdbx_strand_id
1 'polypeptide(L)' 'MTDLRNMRFFLDIELLQKPKGIFVCRKKYAINILNKLKYLKTNIDVNGPTMDDTYFKQIVGSIMYLTVTRLDIM' A
#
# COMPACT_ATOMS: atom_id res chain seq x y z
N MET A 1 -31.65 1.09 8.49
CA MET A 1 -30.56 1.31 7.53
C MET A 1 -29.59 2.28 8.16
N THR A 2 -28.41 1.82 8.55
CA THR A 2 -27.45 2.63 9.32
C THR A 2 -26.66 3.49 8.34
N ASP A 3 -26.91 4.80 8.40
CA ASP A 3 -26.22 5.80 7.59
C ASP A 3 -24.71 5.77 7.89
N LEU A 4 -23.92 5.26 6.95
CA LEU A 4 -22.44 5.22 6.95
C LEU A 4 -21.82 6.60 6.64
N ARG A 5 -22.51 7.66 7.09
CA ARG A 5 -22.41 9.05 6.63
C ARG A 5 -21.02 9.66 6.72
N ASN A 6 -20.08 9.05 7.46
CA ASN A 6 -18.69 9.49 7.60
C ASN A 6 -17.76 8.35 8.05
N MET A 7 -17.74 7.23 7.33
CA MET A 7 -16.84 6.12 7.65
C MET A 7 -15.44 6.38 7.07
N ARG A 8 -14.43 6.49 7.95
CA ARG A 8 -13.01 6.65 7.56
C ARG A 8 -12.27 5.31 7.43
N PHE A 9 -12.80 4.24 8.04
CA PHE A 9 -12.19 2.92 8.04
C PHE A 9 -13.29 1.84 7.95
N PHE A 10 -13.10 0.84 7.10
CA PHE A 10 -13.98 -0.34 7.00
C PHE A 10 -13.13 -1.57 6.74
N LEU A 11 -13.28 -2.64 7.54
CA LEU A 11 -12.49 -3.87 7.43
C LEU A 11 -10.97 -3.61 7.34
N ASP A 12 -10.45 -2.70 8.16
CA ASP A 12 -9.04 -2.24 8.16
C ASP A 12 -8.57 -1.53 6.88
N ILE A 13 -9.50 -1.09 6.04
CA ILE A 13 -9.23 -0.33 4.82
C ILE A 13 -9.61 1.13 5.05
N GLU A 14 -8.70 2.06 4.72
CA GLU A 14 -8.96 3.49 4.80
C GLU A 14 -9.89 3.91 3.67
N LEU A 15 -10.94 4.67 4.00
CA LEU A 15 -11.91 5.20 3.07
C LEU A 15 -11.85 6.73 3.07
N LEU A 16 -11.84 7.29 1.87
CA LEU A 16 -11.93 8.73 1.63
C LEU A 16 -13.23 8.99 0.87
N GLN A 17 -14.28 9.33 1.61
CA GLN A 17 -15.58 9.69 1.03
C GLN A 17 -15.52 11.11 0.47
N LYS A 18 -15.85 11.27 -0.80
CA LYS A 18 -15.95 12.55 -1.51
C LYS A 18 -17.36 12.66 -2.09
N PRO A 19 -17.84 13.88 -2.45
CA PRO A 19 -19.15 14.04 -3.09
C PRO A 19 -19.31 13.24 -4.39
N LYS A 20 -18.18 12.92 -5.05
CA LYS A 20 -18.12 12.16 -6.30
C LYS A 20 -18.02 10.64 -6.10
N GLY A 21 -18.00 10.15 -4.86
CA GLY A 21 -17.90 8.72 -4.53
C GLY A 21 -16.93 8.41 -3.40
N ILE A 22 -16.70 7.11 -3.17
CA ILE A 22 -15.83 6.60 -2.10
C ILE A 22 -14.50 6.17 -2.72
N PHE A 23 -13.40 6.73 -2.22
CA PHE A 23 -12.05 6.31 -2.59
C PHE A 23 -11.51 5.36 -1.54
N VAL A 24 -11.04 4.21 -1.99
CA VAL A 24 -10.32 3.27 -1.13
C VAL A 24 -8.85 3.66 -1.10
N CYS A 25 -8.31 3.91 0.09
CA CYS A 25 -6.92 4.24 0.30
C CYS A 25 -6.27 3.21 1.24
N ARG A 26 -4.95 3.06 1.13
CA ARG A 26 -4.13 2.28 2.05
C ARG A 26 -2.86 3.07 2.37
N LYS A 27 -3.03 4.29 2.91
CA LYS A 27 -1.92 5.24 3.11
C LYS A 27 -0.88 4.67 4.05
N LYS A 28 -1.30 4.06 5.17
CA LYS A 28 -0.39 3.41 6.12
C LYS A 28 0.45 2.32 5.47
N TYR A 29 -0.15 1.52 4.60
CA TYR A 29 0.55 0.46 3.86
C TYR A 29 1.55 1.03 2.84
N ALA A 30 1.15 2.07 2.10
CA ALA A 30 2.04 2.78 1.17
C ALA A 30 3.27 3.38 1.87
N ILE A 31 3.08 4.01 3.04
CA ILE A 31 4.18 4.54 3.86
C ILE A 31 5.13 3.42 4.29
N ASN A 32 4.59 2.26 4.68
CA ASN A 32 5.42 1.11 5.08
C ASN A 32 6.28 0.59 3.91
N ILE A 33 5.72 0.51 2.70
CA ILE A 33 6.48 0.15 1.49
C ILE A 33 7.57 1.18 1.21
N LEU A 34 7.27 2.47 1.29
CA LEU A 34 8.25 3.54 1.06
C LEU A 34 9.41 3.46 2.04
N ASN A 35 9.16 3.14 3.31
CA ASN A 35 10.22 2.94 4.30
C ASN A 35 11.11 1.74 3.97
N LYS A 36 10.54 0.62 3.51
CA LYS A 36 11.33 -0.54 3.01
C LYS A 36 12.19 -0.18 1.80
N LEU A 37 11.66 0.61 0.86
CA LEU A 37 12.40 1.08 -0.32
C LEU A 37 13.54 2.05 0.04
N LYS A 38 13.37 2.92 1.05
CA LYS A 38 14.45 3.79 1.53
C LYS A 38 15.62 2.98 2.08
N TYR A 39 15.32 1.91 2.83
CA TYR A 39 16.33 1.00 3.34
C TYR A 39 17.08 0.27 2.22
N LEU A 40 16.40 -0.09 1.12
CA LEU A 40 17.08 -0.59 -0.08
C LEU A 40 18.04 0.44 -0.66
N LYS A 41 17.59 1.68 -0.87
CA LYS A 41 18.41 2.72 -1.51
C LYS A 41 19.72 2.97 -0.76
N THR A 42 19.71 2.91 0.57
CA THR A 42 20.91 3.08 1.40
C THR A 42 21.87 1.89 1.37
N ASN A 43 21.41 0.69 1.01
CA ASN A 43 22.22 -0.53 0.94
C ASN A 43 22.69 -0.86 -0.49
N ILE A 44 22.33 -0.05 -1.49
CA ILE A 44 22.78 -0.22 -2.89
C ILE A 44 24.13 0.47 -3.13
N ASP A 45 24.64 1.23 -2.16
CA ASP A 45 25.87 1.98 -2.33
C ASP A 45 27.11 1.07 -2.21
N VAL A 46 27.95 1.15 -3.24
CA VAL A 46 29.36 0.74 -3.35
C VAL A 46 29.71 -0.70 -3.82
N ASN A 47 29.02 -1.79 -3.45
CA ASN A 47 29.55 -3.16 -3.74
C ASN A 47 28.65 -4.16 -4.51
N GLY A 48 27.58 -3.69 -5.15
CA GLY A 48 26.62 -4.58 -5.82
C GLY A 48 25.65 -5.23 -4.84
N PRO A 49 24.45 -5.64 -5.29
CA PRO A 49 23.36 -5.94 -4.37
C PRO A 49 23.61 -7.28 -3.67
N THR A 50 24.03 -7.25 -2.41
CA THR A 50 23.74 -8.34 -1.45
C THR A 50 22.27 -8.26 -1.02
N MET A 51 21.38 -8.07 -1.99
CA MET A 51 19.94 -8.03 -1.75
C MET A 51 19.44 -9.45 -1.89
N ASP A 52 18.94 -10.00 -0.80
CA ASP A 52 18.26 -11.30 -0.82
C ASP A 52 17.11 -11.25 -1.84
N ASP A 53 17.14 -12.15 -2.83
CA ASP A 53 16.10 -12.31 -3.85
C ASP A 53 14.70 -12.39 -3.23
N THR A 54 14.62 -12.98 -2.03
CA THR A 54 13.38 -13.10 -1.26
C THR A 54 12.85 -11.71 -0.87
N TYR A 55 13.73 -10.82 -0.42
CA TYR A 55 13.37 -9.48 0.00
C TYR A 55 12.91 -8.62 -1.20
N PHE A 56 13.59 -8.76 -2.34
CA PHE A 56 13.18 -8.09 -3.58
C PHE A 56 11.79 -8.55 -4.03
N LYS A 57 11.53 -9.86 -4.07
CA LYS A 57 10.22 -10.44 -4.41
C LYS A 57 9.11 -9.97 -3.46
N GLN A 58 9.39 -9.86 -2.16
CA GLN A 58 8.43 -9.34 -1.18
C GLN A 58 8.05 -7.87 -1.44
N ILE A 59 9.01 -7.04 -1.84
CA ILE A 59 8.74 -5.63 -2.17
C ILE A 59 7.92 -5.52 -3.44
N VAL A 60 8.26 -6.27 -4.48
CA VAL A 60 7.47 -6.34 -5.72
C VAL A 60 6.04 -6.79 -5.44
N GLY A 61 5.86 -7.85 -4.64
CA GLY A 61 4.54 -8.32 -4.23
C GLY A 61 3.75 -7.29 -3.40
N SER A 62 4.43 -6.54 -2.53
CA SER A 62 3.82 -5.47 -1.74
C SER A 62 3.34 -4.30 -2.63
N ILE A 63 4.14 -3.91 -3.63
CA ILE A 63 3.76 -2.88 -4.59
C ILE A 63 2.57 -3.35 -5.43
N MET A 64 2.59 -4.60 -5.90
CA MET A 64 1.47 -5.20 -6.63
C MET A 64 0.19 -5.21 -5.79
N TYR A 65 0.27 -5.54 -4.49
CA TYR A 65 -0.90 -5.47 -3.60
C TYR A 65 -1.40 -4.03 -3.35
N LEU A 66 -0.50 -3.04 -3.42
CA LEU A 66 -0.88 -1.62 -3.33
C LEU A 66 -1.58 -1.12 -4.61
N THR A 67 -1.12 -1.56 -5.78
CA THR A 67 -1.65 -1.12 -7.08
C THR A 67 -2.83 -1.94 -7.58
N VAL A 68 -2.99 -3.18 -7.12
CA VAL A 68 -4.18 -4.00 -7.36
C VAL A 68 -5.32 -3.42 -6.51
N THR A 69 -5.96 -2.39 -7.03
CA THR A 69 -7.33 -2.04 -6.66
C THR A 69 -8.22 -3.16 -7.18
N ARG A 70 -8.61 -4.10 -6.31
CA ARG A 70 -9.78 -4.94 -6.57
C ARG A 70 -10.98 -4.01 -6.69
N LEU A 71 -11.27 -3.58 -7.91
CA LEU A 71 -12.43 -2.76 -8.28
C LEU A 71 -13.71 -3.62 -8.35
N ASP A 72 -13.77 -4.68 -7.56
CA ASP A 72 -14.85 -5.66 -7.55
C ASP A 72 -15.19 -5.95 -6.09
N ILE A 73 -15.76 -4.91 -5.47
CA ILE A 73 -16.58 -5.00 -4.27
C ILE A 73 -17.98 -4.71 -4.80
N MET A 74 -18.64 -5.78 -5.25
CA MET A 74 -20.04 -5.78 -5.66
C MET A 74 -20.92 -5.90 -4.42
#